data_AF-A0A2T4D900-F1
#
_entry.id   AF-A0A2T4D900-F1
#
_cell.length_a   1.000
_cell.length_b   1.000
_cell.length_c   1.000
_cell.angle_alpha   90.00
_cell.angle_beta   90.00
_cell.angle_gamma   90.00
#
_symmetry.space_group_name_H-M   'P 1'
#
loop_
_entity.id
_entity.type
_entity.pdbx_description
1 polymer ?
#
loop_
_entity_poly.entity_id
_entity_poly.type
_entity_poly.pdbx_seq_one_letter_code
_entity_poly.pdbx_strand_id
1 'polypeptide(L)'
;MQRIIRTTAVLLAGALMLGCSEQPEESLEQATEQEQIVEAEATALDKMDAEQAGAKLAEMNNAIRSMVGVAAATDLSQCRMLEVGARPCGGPEYYIAYSTENVDSDTIETMAAEYTELRRWLNEEQQMMGTCEVIPEPKLSLQGGVCRALPTETM
;
A
#
# COMPACT_ATOMS: atom_id res chain seq x y z
N MET A 1 55.04 4.42 17.69
CA MET A 1 55.72 4.50 19.01
C MET A 1 55.32 3.28 19.82
N GLN A 2 56.34 2.63 20.37
CA GLN A 2 56.40 1.23 20.73
C GLN A 2 56.15 1.06 22.23
N ARG A 3 55.19 0.21 22.62
CA ARG A 3 55.14 -0.35 23.98
C ARG A 3 54.82 -1.84 23.91
N ILE A 4 55.90 -2.59 24.04
CA ILE A 4 56.00 -4.03 24.21
C ILE A 4 55.89 -4.31 25.71
N ILE A 5 54.93 -5.14 26.12
CA ILE A 5 54.92 -5.89 27.39
C ILE A 5 54.37 -7.28 27.03
N ARG A 6 55.21 -8.22 26.58
CA ARG A 6 55.87 -9.30 27.35
C ARG A 6 54.91 -10.19 28.17
N THR A 7 54.75 -11.43 27.66
CA THR A 7 54.71 -12.74 28.37
C THR A 7 53.55 -12.97 29.34
N THR A 8 52.74 -14.02 29.23
CA THR A 8 53.13 -15.45 29.14
C THR A 8 52.09 -16.29 28.40
N ALA A 9 52.59 -17.18 27.54
CA ALA A 9 51.84 -18.33 27.05
C ALA A 9 51.65 -19.33 28.20
N VAL A 10 50.40 -19.73 28.46
CA VAL A 10 50.09 -20.98 29.14
C VAL A 10 49.17 -21.76 28.21
N LEU A 11 49.80 -22.66 27.47
CA LEU A 11 49.16 -23.81 26.85
C LEU A 11 48.64 -24.70 27.98
N LEU A 12 47.33 -24.89 28.06
CA LEU A 12 46.76 -26.12 28.59
C LEU A 12 45.70 -26.63 27.60
N ALA A 13 46.18 -27.53 26.75
CA ALA A 13 45.35 -28.52 26.11
C ALA A 13 44.80 -29.45 27.19
N GLY A 14 43.47 -29.48 27.32
CA GLY A 14 42.73 -30.45 28.11
C GLY A 14 41.54 -30.92 27.30
N ALA A 15 41.69 -32.08 26.68
CA ALA A 15 40.64 -32.79 25.96
C ALA A 15 39.95 -33.81 26.89
N LEU A 16 38.69 -34.13 26.54
CA LEU A 16 37.78 -35.16 27.08
C LEU A 16 37.01 -34.83 28.38
N MET A 17 35.69 -34.63 28.29
CA MET A 17 34.67 -35.70 28.35
C MET A 17 33.26 -35.11 28.21
N LEU A 18 32.34 -35.94 27.72
CA LEU A 18 30.94 -35.64 27.42
C LEU A 18 30.18 -35.02 28.62
N GLY A 19 29.49 -33.91 28.34
CA GLY A 19 28.44 -33.36 29.19
C GLY A 19 27.49 -32.52 28.33
N CYS A 20 26.23 -32.93 28.24
CA CYS A 20 25.15 -32.17 27.61
C CYS A 20 24.64 -31.10 28.59
N SER A 21 24.72 -29.83 28.22
CA SER A 21 23.80 -28.78 28.71
C SER A 21 24.03 -27.45 27.98
N GLU A 22 22.91 -26.80 27.65
CA GLU A 22 22.73 -25.39 27.25
C GLU A 22 23.29 -24.90 25.89
N GLN A 23 22.35 -24.50 25.01
CA GLN A 23 22.53 -23.63 23.83
C GLN A 23 22.90 -22.19 24.26
N PRO A 24 23.23 -21.20 23.37
CA PRO A 24 23.29 -21.18 21.89
C PRO A 24 24.58 -20.51 21.36
N GLU A 25 24.79 -20.39 20.04
CA GLU A 25 25.31 -19.18 19.36
C GLU A 25 25.55 -19.44 17.85
N GLU A 26 24.81 -18.65 17.06
CA GLU A 26 25.13 -18.11 15.73
C GLU A 26 25.40 -19.06 14.55
N SER A 27 24.37 -19.25 13.72
CA SER A 27 24.48 -19.08 12.25
C SER A 27 23.14 -19.36 11.56
N LEU A 28 22.10 -18.58 11.87
CA LEU A 28 20.80 -18.59 11.18
C LEU A 28 20.08 -17.27 11.47
N GLU A 29 20.58 -16.16 10.91
CA GLU A 29 19.97 -14.83 11.16
C GLU A 29 19.76 -13.98 9.89
N GLN A 30 19.72 -14.59 8.70
CA GLN A 30 19.28 -13.88 7.49
C GLN A 30 18.34 -14.73 6.65
N ALA A 31 17.10 -14.88 7.11
CA ALA A 31 15.99 -15.32 6.27
C ALA A 31 14.58 -14.96 6.82
N THR A 32 14.43 -14.05 7.77
CA THR A 32 13.11 -13.84 8.43
C THR A 32 12.51 -12.45 8.27
N GLU A 33 13.22 -11.46 7.75
CA GLU A 33 12.67 -10.10 7.65
C GLU A 33 11.75 -9.88 6.44
N GLN A 34 11.68 -10.83 5.50
CA GLN A 34 10.93 -10.67 4.25
C GLN A 34 9.60 -11.44 4.23
N GLU A 35 9.40 -12.44 5.10
CA GLU A 35 8.13 -13.17 5.20
C GLU A 35 7.15 -12.56 6.22
N GLN A 36 7.63 -11.83 7.24
CA GLN A 36 6.77 -11.29 8.30
C GLN A 36 5.93 -10.07 7.90
N ILE A 37 6.31 -9.35 6.84
CA ILE A 37 5.56 -8.18 6.36
C ILE A 37 4.32 -8.58 5.53
N VAL A 38 4.37 -9.71 4.82
CA VAL A 38 3.25 -10.18 3.98
C VAL A 38 2.15 -10.85 4.83
N GLU A 39 2.54 -11.53 5.91
CA GLU A 39 1.61 -12.20 6.81
C GLU A 39 0.86 -11.20 7.72
N ALA A 40 1.45 -10.03 8.01
CA ALA A 40 0.82 -8.98 8.81
C ALA A 40 -0.31 -8.23 8.09
N GLU A 41 -0.19 -8.00 6.78
CA GLU A 41 -1.25 -7.35 5.98
C GLU A 41 -2.40 -8.31 5.67
N ALA A 42 -2.10 -9.56 5.32
CA ALA A 42 -3.13 -10.58 5.05
C ALA A 42 -3.93 -10.96 6.32
N THR A 43 -3.31 -10.90 7.51
CA THR A 43 -4.00 -11.15 8.80
C THR A 43 -4.71 -9.92 9.37
N ALA A 44 -4.57 -8.74 8.78
CA ALA A 44 -5.22 -7.52 9.24
C ALA A 44 -6.67 -7.42 8.75
N LEU A 45 -6.97 -7.83 7.52
CA LEU A 45 -8.35 -7.85 7.00
C LEU A 45 -9.25 -8.82 7.78
N ASP A 46 -8.71 -9.96 8.21
CA ASP A 46 -9.47 -11.02 8.93
C ASP A 46 -9.79 -10.65 10.40
N LYS A 47 -9.27 -9.52 10.90
CA LYS A 47 -9.48 -9.02 12.27
C LYS A 47 -10.12 -7.64 12.33
N MET A 48 -10.36 -7.02 11.18
CA MET A 48 -10.91 -5.66 11.11
C MET A 48 -12.43 -5.72 11.10
N ASP A 49 -13.09 -4.98 11.98
CA ASP A 49 -14.54 -4.84 11.94
C ASP A 49 -14.98 -3.78 10.91
N ALA A 50 -16.29 -3.71 10.65
CA ALA A 50 -16.84 -2.80 9.65
C ALA A 50 -16.66 -1.31 10.00
N GLU A 51 -16.60 -0.96 11.28
CA GLU A 51 -16.37 0.42 11.72
C GLU A 51 -14.92 0.85 11.43
N GLN A 52 -13.97 0.00 11.80
CA GLN A 52 -12.54 0.18 11.53
C GLN A 52 -12.26 0.25 10.03
N ALA A 53 -12.88 -0.64 9.24
CA ALA A 53 -12.78 -0.61 7.79
C ALA A 53 -13.33 0.70 7.19
N GLY A 54 -14.47 1.18 7.70
CA GLY A 54 -15.03 2.46 7.31
C GLY A 54 -14.10 3.63 7.62
N ALA A 55 -13.49 3.65 8.80
CA ALA A 55 -12.50 4.66 9.18
C ALA A 55 -11.24 4.59 8.30
N LYS A 56 -10.75 3.38 7.99
CA LYS A 56 -9.60 3.17 7.12
C LYS A 56 -9.86 3.63 5.68
N LEU A 57 -11.04 3.33 5.14
CA LEU A 57 -11.46 3.84 3.82
C LEU A 57 -11.48 5.37 3.80
N ALA A 58 -11.99 6.02 4.84
CA ALA A 58 -12.00 7.48 4.94
C ALA A 58 -10.57 8.05 4.94
N GLU A 59 -9.65 7.44 5.69
CA GLU A 59 -8.22 7.81 5.68
C GLU A 59 -7.60 7.65 4.29
N MET A 60 -7.77 6.48 3.65
CA MET A 60 -7.21 6.19 2.33
C MET A 60 -7.76 7.12 1.25
N ASN A 61 -9.07 7.40 1.24
CA ASN A 61 -9.67 8.35 0.31
C ASN A 61 -9.09 9.77 0.49
N ASN A 62 -8.84 10.20 1.72
CA ASN A 62 -8.17 11.47 1.98
C ASN A 62 -6.72 11.46 1.47
N ALA A 63 -5.99 10.35 1.67
CA ALA A 63 -4.63 10.20 1.17
C ALA A 63 -4.57 10.25 -0.36
N ILE A 64 -5.46 9.53 -1.05
CA ILE A 64 -5.59 9.55 -2.53
C ILE A 64 -5.85 10.98 -3.01
N ARG A 65 -6.83 11.67 -2.42
CA ARG A 65 -7.17 13.06 -2.81
C ARG A 65 -6.02 14.03 -2.53
N SER A 66 -5.31 13.83 -1.42
CA SER A 66 -4.16 14.65 -1.06
C SER A 66 -2.99 14.44 -2.01
N MET A 67 -2.73 13.20 -2.42
CA MET A 67 -1.67 12.88 -3.39
C MET A 67 -1.99 13.48 -4.76
N VAL A 68 -3.24 13.36 -5.22
CA VAL A 68 -3.69 13.99 -6.48
C VAL A 68 -3.55 15.51 -6.42
N GLY A 69 -3.98 16.12 -5.32
CA GLY A 69 -3.91 17.56 -5.11
C GLY A 69 -4.55 18.35 -6.25
N VAL A 70 -3.81 19.35 -6.76
CA VAL A 70 -4.17 20.03 -8.02
C VAL A 70 -3.49 19.26 -9.16
N ALA A 71 -4.29 18.74 -10.08
CA ALA A 71 -3.81 18.02 -11.27
C ALA A 71 -3.23 18.99 -12.32
N ALA A 72 -2.17 19.71 -11.95
CA ALA A 72 -1.50 20.67 -12.81
C ALA A 72 -0.76 19.95 -13.94
N ALA A 73 -0.96 20.42 -15.17
CA ALA A 73 -0.36 19.84 -16.37
C ALA A 73 -0.09 20.92 -17.42
N THR A 74 0.92 20.68 -18.24
CA THR A 74 1.27 21.55 -19.39
C THR A 74 0.66 21.04 -20.69
N ASP A 75 0.40 19.74 -20.79
CA ASP A 75 -0.20 19.09 -21.95
C ASP A 75 -1.23 18.03 -21.54
N LEU A 76 -2.26 17.82 -22.37
CA LEU A 76 -3.31 16.85 -22.12
C LEU A 76 -2.77 15.40 -22.04
N SER A 77 -1.66 15.09 -22.71
CA SER A 77 -0.99 13.79 -22.65
C SER A 77 -0.42 13.44 -21.27
N GLN A 78 -0.39 14.39 -20.34
CA GLN A 78 -0.01 14.19 -18.94
C GLN A 78 -1.22 13.89 -18.05
N CYS A 79 -2.44 14.15 -18.53
CA CYS A 79 -3.65 13.92 -17.77
C CYS A 79 -4.05 12.45 -17.80
N ARG A 80 -4.42 11.92 -16.64
CA ARG A 80 -4.92 10.56 -16.46
C ARG A 80 -6.20 10.57 -15.62
N MET A 81 -7.02 9.55 -15.81
CA MET A 81 -8.22 9.33 -15.00
C MET A 81 -7.95 8.15 -14.09
N LEU A 82 -8.27 8.30 -12.80
CA LEU A 82 -8.14 7.25 -11.82
C LEU A 82 -9.53 6.79 -11.39
N GLU A 83 -9.76 5.49 -11.48
CA GLU A 83 -10.92 4.81 -10.91
C GLU A 83 -10.68 4.54 -9.43
N VAL A 84 -11.65 4.88 -8.57
CA VAL A 84 -11.51 4.62 -7.13
C VAL A 84 -12.79 4.00 -6.56
N GLY A 85 -12.60 2.92 -5.83
CA GLY A 85 -13.65 2.25 -5.07
C GLY A 85 -14.39 1.19 -5.85
N ALA A 86 -15.38 0.58 -5.18
CA ALA A 86 -16.28 -0.38 -5.78
C ALA A 86 -17.70 -0.15 -5.27
N ARG A 87 -18.65 -0.04 -6.19
CA ARG A 87 -20.08 -0.03 -5.86
C ARG A 87 -20.62 -1.46 -5.77
N PRO A 88 -21.67 -1.72 -4.97
CA PRO A 88 -22.20 -3.07 -4.80
C PRO A 88 -22.69 -3.76 -6.09
N CYS A 89 -23.22 -3.02 -7.07
CA CYS A 89 -23.57 -3.57 -8.39
C CYS A 89 -22.46 -3.37 -9.46
N GLY A 90 -21.23 -3.13 -9.03
CA GLY A 90 -20.06 -2.98 -9.89
C GLY A 90 -19.74 -1.54 -10.31
N GLY A 91 -18.54 -1.38 -10.87
CA GLY A 91 -17.96 -0.10 -11.24
C GLY A 91 -17.35 0.68 -10.06
N PRO A 92 -16.60 1.76 -10.34
CA PRO A 92 -15.99 2.59 -9.31
C PRO A 92 -17.02 3.43 -8.56
N GLU A 93 -16.64 3.91 -7.38
CA GLU A 93 -17.45 4.89 -6.64
C GLU A 93 -17.34 6.27 -7.28
N TYR A 94 -16.14 6.61 -7.78
CA TYR A 94 -15.88 7.86 -8.48
C TYR A 94 -14.65 7.75 -9.38
N TYR A 95 -14.52 8.73 -10.26
CA TYR A 95 -13.32 8.98 -11.04
C TYR A 95 -12.67 10.28 -10.56
N ILE A 96 -11.34 10.34 -10.56
CA ILE A 96 -10.59 11.56 -10.26
C ILE A 96 -9.49 11.78 -11.31
N ALA A 97 -9.44 12.99 -11.85
CA ALA A 97 -8.40 13.39 -12.79
C ALA A 97 -7.10 13.70 -12.03
N TYR A 98 -5.99 13.17 -12.51
CA TYR A 98 -4.65 13.48 -12.00
C TYR A 98 -3.69 13.81 -13.15
N SER A 99 -2.50 14.31 -12.83
CA SER A 99 -1.45 14.61 -13.79
C SER A 99 -0.19 13.83 -13.47
N THR A 100 0.41 13.21 -14.49
CA THR A 100 1.70 12.52 -14.36
C THR A 100 2.88 13.49 -14.17
N GLU A 101 2.65 14.81 -14.26
CA GLU A 101 3.67 15.82 -13.98
C GLU A 101 4.05 15.84 -12.49
N ASN A 102 3.10 15.61 -11.60
CA ASN A 102 3.26 15.76 -10.16
C ASN A 102 2.81 14.56 -9.33
N VAL A 103 2.22 13.55 -9.97
CA VAL A 103 1.77 12.31 -9.32
C VAL A 103 2.43 11.13 -10.01
N ASP A 104 3.02 10.25 -9.22
CA ASP A 104 3.52 8.96 -9.69
C ASP A 104 2.34 8.01 -9.96
N SER A 105 2.20 7.55 -11.21
CA SER A 105 1.08 6.73 -11.65
C SER A 105 1.01 5.40 -10.91
N ASP A 106 2.15 4.70 -10.78
CA ASP A 106 2.19 3.37 -10.16
C ASP A 106 1.75 3.45 -8.69
N THR A 107 2.22 4.49 -7.97
CA THR A 107 1.85 4.71 -6.57
C THR A 107 0.35 5.01 -6.43
N ILE A 108 -0.19 5.96 -7.21
CA ILE A 108 -1.59 6.35 -7.05
C ILE A 108 -2.56 5.24 -7.50
N GLU A 109 -2.19 4.46 -8.52
CA GLU A 109 -2.97 3.31 -8.99
C GLU A 109 -2.97 2.18 -7.95
N THR A 110 -1.84 1.94 -7.30
CA THR A 110 -1.76 0.98 -6.18
C THR A 110 -2.64 1.40 -5.01
N MET A 111 -2.57 2.68 -4.59
CA MET A 111 -3.43 3.20 -3.51
C MET A 111 -4.93 3.08 -3.84
N ALA A 112 -5.31 3.33 -5.10
CA ALA A 112 -6.69 3.19 -5.55
C ALA A 112 -7.14 1.72 -5.57
N ALA A 113 -6.26 0.80 -5.97
CA ALA A 113 -6.54 -0.64 -5.96
C ALA A 113 -6.77 -1.14 -4.53
N GLU A 114 -5.90 -0.80 -3.58
CA GLU A 114 -6.05 -1.15 -2.16
C GLU A 114 -7.36 -0.61 -1.57
N TYR A 115 -7.70 0.65 -1.84
CA TYR A 115 -8.98 1.23 -1.42
C TYR A 115 -10.16 0.45 -2.00
N THR A 116 -10.05 0.08 -3.28
CA THR A 116 -11.09 -0.65 -4.01
C THR A 116 -11.31 -2.05 -3.44
N GLU A 117 -10.25 -2.77 -3.09
CA GLU A 117 -10.35 -4.09 -2.46
C GLU A 117 -11.00 -4.01 -1.09
N LEU A 118 -10.57 -3.09 -0.23
CA LEU A 118 -11.18 -2.89 1.09
C LEU A 118 -12.66 -2.49 0.97
N ARG A 119 -13.00 -1.66 -0.01
CA ARG A 119 -14.40 -1.28 -0.26
C ARG A 119 -15.24 -2.48 -0.70
N ARG A 120 -14.73 -3.35 -1.58
CA ARG A 120 -15.46 -4.57 -1.99
C ARG A 120 -15.72 -5.46 -0.80
N TRP A 121 -14.67 -5.73 -0.01
CA TRP A 121 -14.79 -6.52 1.22
C TRP A 121 -15.86 -5.94 2.15
N LEU A 122 -15.85 -4.63 2.40
CA LEU A 122 -16.82 -3.99 3.29
C LEU A 122 -18.26 -4.07 2.73
N ASN A 123 -18.43 -3.94 1.42
CA ASN A 123 -19.74 -4.11 0.79
C ASN A 123 -20.27 -5.53 0.97
N GLU A 124 -19.41 -6.55 0.85
CA GLU A 124 -19.75 -7.95 1.04
C GLU A 124 -20.10 -8.26 2.50
N GLU A 125 -19.25 -7.82 3.44
CA GLU A 125 -19.43 -7.98 4.88
C GLU A 125 -20.74 -7.34 5.37
N GLN A 126 -21.08 -6.16 4.86
CA GLN A 126 -22.31 -5.45 5.22
C GLN A 126 -23.52 -5.88 4.38
N GLN A 127 -23.37 -6.86 3.48
CA GLN A 127 -24.41 -7.32 2.56
C GLN A 127 -25.09 -6.16 1.79
N MET A 128 -24.28 -5.18 1.39
CA MET A 128 -24.77 -3.96 0.74
C MET A 128 -25.37 -4.29 -0.63
N MET A 129 -26.53 -3.70 -0.91
CA MET A 129 -27.18 -3.76 -2.22
C MET A 129 -27.16 -2.39 -2.87
N GLY A 130 -26.86 -2.33 -4.17
CA GLY A 130 -26.71 -1.09 -4.93
C GLY A 130 -27.55 -1.08 -6.21
N THR A 131 -27.70 0.09 -6.81
CA THR A 131 -28.30 0.23 -8.14
C THR A 131 -27.30 -0.20 -9.22
N CYS A 132 -27.78 -0.86 -10.26
CA CYS A 132 -26.97 -1.32 -11.39
C CYS A 132 -26.85 -0.26 -12.49
N GLU A 133 -26.59 0.97 -12.06
CA GLU A 133 -26.32 2.09 -12.96
C GLU A 133 -24.87 2.05 -13.42
N VAL A 134 -24.63 2.22 -14.72
CA VAL A 134 -23.28 2.35 -15.27
C VAL A 134 -22.85 3.81 -15.15
N ILE A 135 -21.75 4.06 -14.43
CA ILE A 135 -21.12 5.38 -14.37
C ILE A 135 -20.01 5.39 -15.43
N PRO A 136 -20.21 6.05 -16.59
CA PRO A 136 -19.22 6.06 -17.65
C PRO A 136 -17.97 6.83 -17.21
N GLU A 137 -16.80 6.37 -17.67
CA GLU A 137 -15.55 7.09 -17.48
C GLU A 137 -15.62 8.48 -18.14
N PRO A 138 -15.39 9.58 -17.39
CA PRO A 138 -15.42 10.91 -17.96
C PRO A 138 -14.23 11.14 -18.90
N LYS A 139 -14.45 11.91 -19.96
CA LYS A 139 -13.35 12.37 -20.82
C LYS A 139 -12.52 13.42 -20.11
N LEU A 140 -11.22 13.47 -20.39
CA LEU A 140 -10.32 14.49 -19.87
C LEU A 140 -10.21 15.70 -20.78
N SER A 141 -9.98 16.86 -20.16
CA SER A 141 -9.67 18.12 -20.84
C SER A 141 -8.64 18.90 -20.03
N LEU A 142 -7.71 19.58 -20.71
CA LEU A 142 -6.77 20.49 -20.07
C LEU A 142 -7.34 21.90 -20.11
N GLN A 143 -7.67 22.46 -18.94
CA GLN A 143 -8.29 23.79 -18.84
C GLN A 143 -7.52 24.65 -17.85
N GLY A 144 -6.87 25.70 -18.36
CA GLY A 144 -6.09 26.61 -17.53
C GLY A 144 -4.90 25.94 -16.83
N GLY A 145 -4.25 24.97 -17.50
CA GLY A 145 -3.12 24.23 -16.94
C GLY A 145 -3.51 23.18 -15.89
N VAL A 146 -4.78 22.78 -15.83
CA VAL A 146 -5.27 21.77 -14.88
C VAL A 146 -6.09 20.71 -15.64
N CYS A 147 -5.82 19.44 -15.38
CA CYS A 147 -6.59 18.32 -15.88
C CYS A 147 -7.99 18.32 -15.24
N ARG A 148 -9.04 18.28 -16.06
CA ARG A 148 -10.43 18.27 -15.62
C ARG A 148 -11.21 17.15 -16.29
N ALA A 149 -12.04 16.47 -15.51
CA ALA A 149 -13.07 15.59 -16.03
C ALA A 149 -14.17 16.45 -16.68
N LEU A 150 -14.54 16.11 -17.92
CA LEU A 150 -15.69 16.68 -18.59
C LEU A 150 -16.96 16.02 -18.06
N PRO A 151 -18.08 16.77 -17.93
CA PRO A 151 -19.36 16.17 -17.63
C PRO A 151 -19.67 15.04 -18.61
N THR A 152 -20.03 13.87 -18.07
CA THR A 152 -20.55 12.77 -18.87
C THR A 152 -21.98 13.11 -19.23
N GLU A 153 -22.25 13.30 -20.52
CA GLU A 153 -23.62 13.45 -21.03
C GLU A 153 -24.40 12.17 -20.68
N THR A 154 -25.25 12.26 -19.66
CA THR A 154 -26.22 11.22 -19.32
C THR A 154 -27.24 11.18 -20.45
N MET A 155 -27.14 10.19 -21.33
CA MET A 155 -28.16 9.90 -22.35
C MET A 155 -29.40 9.27 -21.72
#